data_AF-A0A3Q9AKC3-F1
#
_entry.id   AF-A0A3Q9AKC3-F1
#
_cell.length_a   1.000
_cell.length_b   1.000
_cell.length_c   1.000
_cell.angle_alpha   90.00
_cell.angle_beta   90.00
_cell.angle_gamma   90.00
#
_symmetry.space_group_name_H-M   'P 1'
#
loop_
_entity.id
_entity.type
_entity.pdbx_description
1 polymer ?
#
loop_
_entity_poly.entity_id
_entity_poly.type
_entity_poly.pdbx_seq_one_letter_code
_entity_poly.pdbx_strand_id
1 'polypeptide(L)' 'MPSGSPVDSGTAGRRFFAPGIRHLIVGEYLTFYRVAEDAIEIIRILHGRRNIEADDLDS' A
#
# COMPACT_ATOMS: atom_id res chain seq x y z
N MET A 1 -11.79 -33.67 -7.66
CA MET A 1 -10.67 -32.70 -7.69
C MET A 1 -11.28 -31.31 -7.88
N PRO A 2 -11.32 -30.42 -6.86
CA PRO A 2 -11.94 -29.12 -7.02
C PRO A 2 -11.07 -28.20 -7.89
N SER A 3 -11.78 -27.49 -8.76
CA SER A 3 -11.37 -26.47 -9.72
C SER A 3 -10.42 -25.42 -9.13
N GLY A 4 -9.30 -25.16 -9.81
CA GLY A 4 -8.43 -24.03 -9.50
C GLY A 4 -9.15 -22.71 -9.75
N SER A 5 -9.24 -21.88 -8.73
CA SER A 5 -9.64 -20.48 -8.85
C SER A 5 -8.54 -19.69 -9.58
N PRO A 6 -8.88 -18.69 -10.42
CA PRO A 6 -7.87 -17.84 -11.03
C PRO A 6 -7.16 -17.04 -9.94
N VAL A 7 -5.83 -17.10 -9.93
CA VAL A 7 -5.00 -16.16 -9.20
C VAL A 7 -5.27 -14.76 -9.76
N ASP A 8 -5.83 -13.87 -8.95
CA ASP A 8 -5.89 -12.44 -9.25
C ASP A 8 -4.46 -11.87 -9.14
N SER A 9 -3.70 -11.99 -10.22
CA SER A 9 -2.29 -11.57 -10.29
C SER A 9 -2.11 -10.07 -10.60
N GLY A 10 -3.06 -9.19 -10.27
CA GLY A 10 -3.08 -7.84 -10.85
C GLY A 10 -3.47 -6.65 -9.97
N THR A 11 -3.45 -6.72 -8.64
CA THR A 11 -4.14 -5.68 -7.83
C THR A 11 -3.42 -5.19 -6.57
N ALA A 12 -2.18 -5.56 -6.29
CA ALA A 12 -1.58 -5.12 -5.03
C ALA A 12 -1.21 -3.61 -5.05
N GLY A 13 -0.76 -3.07 -6.19
CA GLY A 13 -0.43 -1.64 -6.30
C GLY A 13 -1.65 -0.73 -6.23
N ARG A 14 -2.82 -1.22 -6.63
CA ARG A 14 -4.10 -0.48 -6.56
C ARG A 14 -4.57 -0.24 -5.14
N ARG A 15 -4.12 -1.01 -4.15
CA ARG A 15 -4.61 -0.90 -2.77
C ARG A 15 -4.17 0.40 -2.09
N PHE A 16 -2.98 0.90 -2.44
CA PHE A 16 -2.43 2.15 -1.90
C PHE A 16 -2.93 3.41 -2.62
N PHE A 17 -3.47 3.25 -3.83
CA PHE A 17 -4.15 4.32 -4.57
C PHE A 17 -5.68 4.24 -4.45
N ALA A 18 -6.19 3.43 -3.52
CA ALA A 18 -7.62 3.37 -3.26
C ALA A 18 -8.14 4.71 -2.69
N PRO A 19 -9.40 5.09 -2.97
CA PRO A 19 -10.01 6.28 -2.39
C PRO A 19 -9.88 6.30 -0.87
N GLY A 20 -9.42 7.43 -0.31
CA GLY A 20 -9.25 7.61 1.14
C GLY A 20 -7.86 7.28 1.68
N ILE A 21 -6.98 6.66 0.88
CA ILE A 21 -5.56 6.54 1.23
C ILE A 21 -4.86 7.87 0.98
N ARG A 22 -4.11 8.31 1.99
CA ARG A 22 -3.31 9.52 2.01
C ARG A 22 -1.85 9.14 2.19
N HIS A 23 -0.95 10.06 1.83
CA HIS A 23 0.48 9.89 2.07
C HIS A 23 1.07 11.13 2.72
N LEU A 24 2.12 10.91 3.53
CA LEU A 24 2.91 11.94 4.17
C LEU A 24 4.39 11.60 4.01
N ILE A 25 5.21 12.60 3.63
CA ILE A 25 6.66 12.46 3.54
C ILE A 25 7.29 13.17 4.73
N VAL A 26 8.12 12.45 5.51
CA VAL A 26 8.89 13.01 6.63
C VAL A 26 10.34 12.54 6.50
N GLY A 27 11.26 13.48 6.25
CA GLY A 27 12.65 13.14 5.95
C GLY A 27 12.74 12.23 4.73
N GLU A 28 13.38 11.08 4.89
CA GLU A 28 13.53 10.07 3.83
C GLU A 28 12.50 8.94 3.92
N TYR A 29 11.34 9.18 4.54
CA TYR A 29 10.28 8.19 4.70
C TYR A 29 8.97 8.64 4.03
N LEU A 30 8.33 7.71 3.32
CA LEU A 30 7.00 7.85 2.76
C LEU A 30 6.03 6.98 3.57
N THR A 31 5.03 7.60 4.17
CA THR A 31 4.02 6.94 5.01
C THR A 31 2.68 6.95 4.29
N PHE A 32 2.08 5.78 4.10
CA PHE A 32 0.70 5.64 3.64
C PHE A 32 -0.23 5.42 4.82
N TYR A 33 -1.33 6.17 4.87
CA TYR A 33 -2.30 6.12 5.95
C TYR A 33 -3.70 6.39 5.45
N ARG A 34 -4.70 6.09 6.28
CA ARG A 34 -6.07 6.59 6.10
C ARG A 34 -6.60 7.15 7.41
N VAL A 35 -7.60 8.03 7.30
CA VAL A 35 -8.35 8.54 8.45
C VAL A 35 -9.60 7.67 8.58
N ALA A 36 -9.68 6.92 9.67
CA ALA A 36 -10.88 6.22 10.10
C ALA A 36 -11.75 7.16 10.96
N GLU A 37 -12.88 6.65 11.47
CA GLU A 37 -13.82 7.45 12.26
C GLU A 37 -13.19 7.97 13.56
N ASP A 38 -12.36 7.16 14.23
CA ASP A 38 -11.78 7.43 15.54
C ASP A 38 -10.23 7.39 15.56
N ALA A 39 -9.60 7.06 14.43
CA ALA A 39 -8.17 6.82 14.38
C ALA A 39 -7.51 7.20 13.05
N ILE A 40 -6.19 7.34 13.10
CA ILE A 40 -5.33 7.31 11.90
C ILE A 40 -4.74 5.92 11.82
N GLU A 41 -5.01 5.22 10.73
CA GLU A 41 -4.44 3.91 10.46
C GLU A 41 -3.21 4.05 9.57
N ILE A 42 -2.06 3.66 10.09
CA ILE A 42 -0.82 3.57 9.30
C ILE A 42 -0.82 2.22 8.59
N ILE A 43 -0.75 2.27 7.26
CA ILE A 43 -0.82 1.08 6.41
C ILE A 43 0.58 0.59 6.08
N ARG A 44 1.48 1.51 5.70
CA ARG A 44 2.86 1.19 5.33
C ARG A 44 3.78 2.38 5.54
N ILE A 45 5.01 2.10 5.93
CA ILE A 45 6.11 3.06 5.94
C ILE A 45 7.21 2.52 5.03
N LEU A 46 7.62 3.32 4.07
CA LEU A 46 8.70 3.03 3.14
C LEU A 46 9.86 3.96 3.38
N HIS A 47 11.08 3.43 3.32
CA HIS A 47 12.29 4.25 3.35
C HIS A 47 12.68 4.61 1.91
N GLY A 48 12.67 5.90 1.58
CA GLY A 48 12.94 6.45 0.24
C GLY A 48 14.37 6.30 -0.28
N ARG A 49 15.30 5.75 0.53
CA ARG A 49 16.63 5.32 0.04
C ARG A 49 16.61 3.95 -0.61
N ARG A 50 15.54 3.17 -0.40
CA ARG A 50 15.29 1.99 -1.21
C ARG A 50 14.76 2.48 -2.55
N ASN A 51 15.18 1.84 -3.64
CA ASN A 51 14.49 2.01 -4.90
C ASN A 51 13.06 1.52 -4.67
N ILE A 52 12.08 2.42 -4.58
CA ILE A 52 10.68 2.07 -4.35
C ILE A 52 10.09 1.76 -5.71
N GLU A 53 10.03 0.48 -6.05
CA GLU A 53 9.39 0.00 -7.26
C GLU A 53 7.90 -0.26 -7.03
N ALA A 54 7.12 -0.40 -8.09
CA ALA A 54 5.68 -0.68 -7.98
C ALA A 54 5.40 -1.92 -7.10
N ASP A 55 6.24 -2.95 -7.18
CA ASP A 55 6.13 -4.18 -6.38
C ASP A 55 6.41 -3.97 -4.89
N ASP A 56 7.12 -2.90 -4.51
CA ASP A 56 7.30 -2.53 -3.10
C ASP A 56 6.02 -1.98 -2.46
N LEU A 57 5.00 -1.69 -3.27
CA LEU A 57 3.66 -1.42 -2.76
C LEU A 57 2.90 -2.73 -2.56
N ASP A 58 3.37 -3.87 -3.06
CA ASP A 58 2.54 -5.06 -3.23
C ASP A 58 2.75 -6.14 -2.17
N SER A 59 3.76 -5.96 -1.32
CA SER A 59 4.30 -6.95 -0.36
C SER A 59 3.84 -6.79 1.08
#